data_AF-A0A562B5R5-F1
#
_entry.id   AF-A0A562B5R5-F1
#
_cell.length_a   1.000
_cell.length_b   1.000
_cell.length_c   1.000
_cell.angle_alpha   90.00
_cell.angle_beta   90.00
_cell.angle_gamma   90.00
#
_symmetry.space_group_name_H-M   'P 1'
#
loop_
_entity.id
_entity.type
_entity.pdbx_description
1 polymer ?
#
loop_
_entity_poly.entity_id
_entity_poly.type
_entity_poly.pdbx_seq_one_letter_code
_entity_poly.pdbx_strand_id
1 'polypeptide(L)'
;MNVKPQRAASPASKSPARVLRQAWPSAVLACLTALAGSALAQSGGTAPQAVPGAAAGASAEAGADAAPPRDFAAERRAISDSRAWTEYRFAEAQRACYDKFFVTHCIDEAKEQQRQELAVLRRRELEVGDAERAYKAARRDREQALRQAEYEASQPQRSAEEAENRAAFERKQQEQQLREAERQAQAPERAANAAAYQQKQADYEARMREAREKGAEQARQRAENVRNYEAKQREAQQRQREVEERRAKAKERESSGESAPRPFGF
;
A
#
# COMPACT_ATOMS: atom_id res chain seq x y z
N MET A 1 -8.90 35.75 29.09
CA MET A 1 -10.00 35.15 28.29
C MET A 1 -9.37 34.16 27.32
N ASN A 2 -9.31 32.90 27.76
CA ASN A 2 -8.73 31.77 27.03
C ASN A 2 -9.89 31.04 26.34
N VAL A 3 -9.83 30.90 25.02
CA VAL A 3 -10.73 29.98 24.30
C VAL A 3 -9.91 29.14 23.33
N LYS A 4 -9.80 27.86 23.70
CA LYS A 4 -9.74 26.71 22.80
C LYS A 4 -10.80 25.76 23.39
N PRO A 5 -11.59 24.98 22.61
CA PRO A 5 -10.97 23.85 21.91
C PRO A 5 -11.68 23.23 20.67
N GLN A 6 -10.96 22.28 20.05
CA GLN A 6 -11.35 21.12 19.20
C GLN A 6 -11.85 21.36 17.77
N ARG A 7 -11.25 20.83 16.69
CA ARG A 7 -10.91 19.44 16.21
C ARG A 7 -12.08 18.69 15.54
N ALA A 8 -11.71 17.98 14.47
CA ALA A 8 -12.45 16.96 13.67
C ALA A 8 -13.33 17.53 12.53
N ALA A 9 -13.39 17.01 11.31
CA ALA A 9 -12.85 15.80 10.70
C ALA A 9 -12.81 15.97 9.16
N SER A 10 -11.81 15.39 8.50
CA SER A 10 -11.93 14.96 7.11
C SER A 10 -12.80 13.70 7.03
N PRO A 11 -13.40 13.43 5.87
CA PRO A 11 -13.28 12.10 5.30
C PRO A 11 -12.75 12.12 3.87
N ALA A 12 -12.01 11.06 3.57
CA ALA A 12 -11.26 10.83 2.35
C ALA A 12 -12.04 9.95 1.36
N SER A 13 -11.68 10.09 0.07
CA SER A 13 -11.57 9.00 -0.93
C SER A 13 -12.91 8.39 -1.42
N LYS A 14 -13.15 7.93 -2.66
CA LYS A 14 -12.36 7.31 -3.74
C LYS A 14 -13.13 7.49 -5.06
N SER A 15 -12.42 7.58 -6.20
CA SER A 15 -12.52 6.61 -7.32
C SER A 15 -11.79 7.11 -8.56
N PRO A 16 -10.75 6.40 -9.04
CA PRO A 16 -10.24 6.58 -10.40
C PRO A 16 -11.01 5.70 -11.40
N ALA A 17 -11.55 6.33 -12.44
CA ALA A 17 -12.17 5.63 -13.56
C ALA A 17 -11.12 4.87 -14.38
N ARG A 18 -11.54 3.68 -14.80
CA ARG A 18 -10.75 2.56 -15.27
C ARG A 18 -10.46 2.71 -16.77
N VAL A 19 -9.18 2.65 -17.13
CA VAL A 19 -8.67 2.58 -18.52
C VAL A 19 -9.10 1.27 -19.16
N LEU A 20 -9.91 1.33 -20.22
CA LEU A 20 -10.18 0.17 -21.09
C LEU A 20 -8.97 -0.07 -22.01
N ARG A 21 -8.20 -1.13 -21.73
CA ARG A 21 -7.30 -1.74 -22.70
C ARG A 21 -8.11 -2.73 -23.55
N GLN A 22 -8.22 -2.45 -24.85
CA GLN A 22 -8.75 -3.40 -25.81
C GLN A 22 -7.67 -4.42 -26.19
N ALA A 23 -7.99 -5.70 -26.03
CA ALA A 23 -7.20 -6.82 -26.51
C ALA A 23 -7.75 -7.26 -27.86
N TRP A 24 -6.88 -7.29 -28.88
CA TRP A 24 -7.17 -7.93 -30.17
C TRP A 24 -6.71 -9.40 -30.10
N PRO A 25 -7.56 -10.39 -30.40
CA PRO A 25 -7.13 -11.77 -30.49
C PRO A 25 -6.46 -12.05 -31.84
N SER A 26 -5.26 -12.64 -31.75
CA SER A 26 -4.52 -13.25 -32.84
C SER A 26 -5.31 -14.43 -33.42
N ALA A 27 -5.69 -14.34 -34.70
CA ALA A 27 -6.21 -15.46 -35.47
C ALA A 27 -5.06 -16.09 -36.27
N VAL A 28 -4.65 -17.27 -35.81
CA VAL A 28 -3.82 -18.24 -36.52
C VAL A 28 -4.66 -18.80 -37.67
N LEU A 29 -4.19 -18.67 -38.92
CA LEU A 29 -4.64 -19.53 -40.01
C LEU A 29 -3.43 -20.16 -40.69
N ALA A 30 -3.23 -21.43 -40.36
CA ALA A 30 -2.31 -22.32 -41.03
C ALA A 30 -2.90 -22.71 -42.41
N CYS A 31 -2.16 -22.43 -43.48
CA CYS A 31 -2.34 -23.09 -44.77
C CYS A 31 -1.06 -23.84 -45.10
N LEU A 32 -1.08 -25.14 -44.80
CA LEU A 32 -0.17 -26.16 -45.30
C LEU A 32 -0.68 -26.60 -46.67
N THR A 33 0.14 -26.50 -47.72
CA THR A 33 0.33 -27.61 -48.69
C THR A 33 1.66 -27.45 -49.41
N ALA A 34 2.40 -28.55 -49.41
CA ALA A 34 3.67 -28.79 -50.05
C ALA A 34 3.61 -28.74 -51.58
N LEU A 35 4.64 -28.17 -52.20
CA LEU A 35 5.18 -28.70 -53.45
C LEU A 35 6.70 -28.86 -53.30
N ALA A 36 7.13 -30.05 -53.67
CA ALA A 36 8.50 -30.54 -53.58
C ALA A 36 9.39 -29.97 -54.69
N GLY A 37 10.68 -29.85 -54.37
CA GLY A 37 11.77 -30.25 -55.25
C GLY A 37 12.10 -29.34 -56.43
N SER A 38 13.08 -28.47 -56.25
CA SER A 38 14.18 -28.29 -57.21
C SER A 38 15.35 -27.61 -56.52
N ALA A 39 16.35 -28.43 -56.18
CA ALA A 39 17.70 -27.98 -55.91
C ALA A 39 18.34 -27.57 -57.25
N LEU A 40 18.81 -26.33 -57.35
CA LEU A 40 19.89 -25.96 -58.24
C LEU A 40 20.68 -24.85 -57.55
N ALA A 41 21.91 -25.21 -57.22
CA ALA A 41 22.96 -24.32 -56.76
C ALA A 41 23.19 -23.21 -57.79
N GLN A 42 23.34 -21.97 -57.31
CA GLN A 42 24.28 -21.02 -57.90
C GLN A 42 24.76 -20.05 -56.82
N SER A 43 26.00 -20.29 -56.44
CA SER A 43 26.88 -19.41 -55.68
C SER A 43 27.08 -18.09 -56.44
N GLY A 44 26.42 -17.03 -56.01
CA GLY A 44 26.74 -15.65 -56.33
C GLY A 44 27.31 -14.97 -55.10
N GLY A 45 28.59 -15.20 -54.81
CA GLY A 45 29.32 -14.47 -53.77
C GLY A 45 29.57 -13.03 -54.22
N THR A 46 28.69 -12.11 -53.83
CA THR A 46 29.00 -10.68 -53.82
C THR A 46 29.50 -10.31 -52.44
N ALA A 47 30.81 -10.21 -52.30
CA ALA A 47 31.45 -9.58 -51.16
C ALA A 47 31.00 -8.10 -51.06
N PRO A 48 30.58 -7.61 -49.88
CA PRO A 48 30.51 -6.17 -49.68
C PRO A 48 31.96 -5.65 -49.59
N GLN A 49 32.38 -4.90 -50.61
CA GLN A 49 33.59 -4.11 -50.49
C GLN A 49 33.36 -3.06 -49.40
N ALA A 50 34.07 -3.26 -48.29
CA ALA A 50 34.30 -2.24 -47.30
C ALA A 50 35.08 -1.10 -47.98
N VAL A 51 34.37 -0.04 -48.33
CA VAL A 51 34.99 1.26 -48.54
C VAL A 51 35.63 1.68 -47.21
N PRO A 52 36.94 1.98 -47.15
CA PRO A 52 37.50 2.65 -46.00
C PRO A 52 36.87 4.04 -45.95
N GLY A 53 35.84 4.18 -45.12
CA GLY A 53 35.33 5.47 -44.70
C GLY A 53 36.50 6.25 -44.15
N ALA A 54 36.87 7.30 -44.88
CA ALA A 54 37.80 8.30 -44.40
C ALA A 54 37.37 8.69 -42.99
N ALA A 55 38.23 8.39 -42.01
CA ALA A 55 38.19 9.01 -40.70
C ALA A 55 38.47 10.50 -40.95
N ALA A 56 37.43 11.24 -41.28
CA ALA A 56 37.38 12.66 -41.01
C ALA A 56 37.47 12.74 -39.49
N GLY A 57 38.67 13.07 -39.00
CA GLY A 57 38.85 13.53 -37.65
C GLY A 57 37.87 14.67 -37.45
N ALA A 58 36.78 14.39 -36.75
CA ALA A 58 36.02 15.41 -36.07
C ALA A 58 36.95 15.89 -34.97
N SER A 59 37.79 16.86 -35.32
CA SER A 59 38.37 17.79 -34.38
C SER A 59 37.22 18.27 -33.53
N ALA A 60 37.16 17.78 -32.30
CA ALA A 60 36.35 18.39 -31.28
C ALA A 60 36.86 19.83 -31.18
N GLU A 61 36.12 20.76 -31.78
CA GLU A 61 36.18 22.17 -31.42
C GLU A 61 35.67 22.26 -29.98
N ALA A 62 36.57 21.90 -29.06
CA ALA A 62 36.53 22.28 -27.67
C ALA A 62 36.76 23.79 -27.64
N GLY A 63 35.67 24.52 -27.77
CA GLY A 63 35.69 25.97 -27.84
C GLY A 63 34.45 26.56 -28.51
N ALA A 64 33.27 25.96 -28.32
CA ALA A 64 32.04 26.74 -28.51
C ALA A 64 31.94 27.67 -27.30
N ASP A 65 32.55 28.83 -27.44
CA ASP A 65 32.37 30.03 -26.64
C ASP A 65 30.95 30.11 -26.08
N ALA A 66 30.86 30.53 -24.82
CA ALA A 66 29.64 30.77 -24.09
C ALA A 66 28.85 31.95 -24.69
N ALA A 67 28.37 31.78 -25.92
CA ALA A 67 27.28 32.57 -26.44
C ALA A 67 26.09 32.34 -25.50
N PRO A 68 25.41 33.41 -25.06
CA PRO A 68 24.18 33.26 -24.29
C PRO A 68 23.22 32.35 -25.07
N PRO A 69 22.46 31.49 -24.38
CA PRO A 69 21.54 30.57 -25.04
C PRO A 69 20.60 31.36 -25.95
N ARG A 70 20.51 30.93 -27.21
CA ARG A 70 19.66 31.56 -28.23
C ARG A 70 18.21 31.62 -27.72
N ASP A 71 17.63 32.81 -27.68
CA ASP A 71 16.24 33.00 -27.26
C ASP A 71 15.27 32.84 -28.44
N PHE A 72 14.90 31.59 -28.70
CA PHE A 72 13.94 31.25 -29.75
C PHE A 72 12.55 31.89 -29.54
N ALA A 73 12.17 32.23 -28.30
CA ALA A 73 10.89 32.88 -28.03
C ALA A 73 10.92 34.35 -28.43
N ALA A 74 12.00 35.06 -28.11
CA ALA A 74 12.21 36.44 -28.56
C ALA A 74 12.27 36.54 -30.08
N GLU A 75 12.96 35.61 -30.76
CA GLU A 75 13.03 35.59 -32.23
C GLU A 75 11.66 35.40 -32.89
N ARG A 76 10.83 34.49 -32.36
CA ARG A 76 9.45 34.29 -32.84
C ARG A 76 8.57 35.52 -32.65
N ARG A 77 8.72 36.21 -31.52
CA ARG A 77 8.00 37.47 -31.25
C ARG A 77 8.41 38.54 -32.25
N ALA A 78 9.71 38.73 -32.47
CA ALA A 78 10.21 39.70 -33.46
C ALA A 78 9.69 39.41 -34.90
N ILE A 79 9.57 38.14 -35.30
CA ILE A 79 8.97 37.76 -36.59
C ILE A 79 7.47 38.08 -36.62
N SER A 80 6.76 37.80 -35.53
CA SER A 80 5.32 38.08 -35.41
C SER A 80 5.04 39.59 -35.46
N ASP A 81 5.84 40.38 -34.75
CA ASP A 81 5.77 41.84 -34.76
C ASP A 81 6.06 42.39 -36.16
N SER A 82 7.11 41.87 -36.83
CA SER A 82 7.43 42.25 -38.21
C SER A 82 6.28 41.96 -39.17
N ARG A 83 5.58 40.84 -38.97
CA ARG A 83 4.41 40.47 -39.77
C ARG A 83 3.25 41.45 -39.56
N ALA A 84 2.96 41.80 -38.30
CA ALA A 84 1.95 42.79 -37.97
C ALA A 84 2.27 44.17 -38.59
N TRP A 85 3.54 44.57 -38.61
CA TRP A 85 3.99 45.79 -39.28
C TRP A 85 3.81 45.74 -40.81
N THR A 86 4.13 44.62 -41.46
CA THR A 86 3.87 44.43 -42.91
C THR A 86 2.38 44.50 -43.21
N GLU A 87 1.53 43.88 -42.39
CA GLU A 87 0.06 43.94 -42.54
C GLU A 87 -0.48 45.36 -42.35
N TYR A 88 0.03 46.10 -41.35
CA TYR A 88 -0.29 47.50 -41.13
C TYR A 88 0.08 48.38 -42.34
N ARG A 89 1.32 48.26 -42.84
CA ARG A 89 1.79 49.03 -44.01
C ARG A 89 0.96 48.72 -45.26
N PHE A 90 0.57 47.46 -45.46
CA PHE A 90 -0.32 47.08 -46.55
C PHE A 90 -1.71 47.73 -46.40
N ALA A 91 -2.29 47.74 -45.19
CA ALA A 91 -3.59 48.36 -44.94
C ALA A 91 -3.56 49.88 -45.19
N GLU A 92 -2.47 50.56 -44.82
CA GLU A 92 -2.28 51.98 -45.14
C GLU A 92 -2.13 52.22 -46.65
N ALA A 93 -1.29 51.42 -47.31
CA ALA A 93 -1.09 51.51 -48.77
C ALA A 93 -2.40 51.27 -49.53
N GLN A 94 -3.22 50.32 -49.08
CA GLN A 94 -4.52 50.04 -49.66
C GLN A 94 -5.46 51.25 -49.58
N ARG A 95 -5.51 51.94 -48.42
CA ARG A 95 -6.30 53.17 -48.26
C ARG A 95 -5.81 54.28 -49.19
N ALA A 96 -4.50 54.50 -49.23
CA ALA A 96 -3.88 55.49 -50.10
C ALA A 96 -4.06 55.18 -51.61
N CYS A 97 -4.26 53.92 -51.99
CA CYS A 97 -4.54 53.54 -53.38
C CYS A 97 -5.91 54.01 -53.86
N TYR A 98 -6.91 54.15 -52.97
CA TYR A 98 -8.24 54.61 -53.36
C TYR A 98 -8.28 56.10 -53.77
N ASP A 99 -7.27 56.88 -53.38
CA ASP A 99 -7.13 58.28 -53.78
C ASP A 99 -6.48 58.45 -55.17
N LYS A 100 -6.10 57.35 -55.85
CA LYS A 100 -5.39 57.38 -57.14
C LYS A 100 -6.29 56.98 -58.30
N PHE A 101 -6.00 57.48 -59.49
CA PHE A 101 -6.76 57.16 -60.71
C PHE A 101 -6.67 55.68 -61.13
N PHE A 102 -5.51 55.03 -60.95
CA PHE A 102 -5.29 53.62 -61.30
C PHE A 102 -5.32 52.71 -60.06
N VAL A 103 -6.46 52.70 -59.34
CA VAL A 103 -6.63 51.97 -58.08
C VAL A 103 -6.24 50.49 -58.18
N THR A 104 -6.72 49.79 -59.22
CA THR A 104 -6.48 48.34 -59.39
C THR A 104 -4.98 48.03 -59.48
N HIS A 105 -4.25 48.76 -60.32
CA HIS A 105 -2.81 48.57 -60.48
C HIS A 105 -2.06 48.90 -59.18
N CYS A 106 -2.41 50.00 -58.50
CA CYS A 106 -1.82 50.37 -57.22
C CYS A 106 -2.00 49.28 -56.15
N ILE A 107 -3.21 48.70 -56.07
CA ILE A 107 -3.51 47.63 -55.10
C ILE A 107 -2.70 46.37 -55.44
N ASP A 108 -2.53 46.03 -56.70
CA ASP A 108 -1.77 44.84 -57.10
C ASP A 108 -0.26 44.99 -56.83
N GLU A 109 0.30 46.20 -57.03
CA GLU A 109 1.67 46.51 -56.60
C GLU A 109 1.83 46.39 -55.09
N ALA A 110 0.87 46.93 -54.30
CA ALA A 110 0.89 46.81 -52.84
C ALA A 110 0.82 45.35 -52.38
N LYS A 111 0.04 44.50 -53.06
CA LYS A 111 -0.01 43.06 -52.80
C LYS A 111 1.29 42.35 -53.15
N GLU A 112 1.95 42.73 -54.26
CA GLU A 112 3.27 42.16 -54.60
C GLU A 112 4.31 42.51 -53.53
N GLN A 113 4.35 43.76 -53.07
CA GLN A 113 5.25 44.15 -51.98
C GLN A 113 4.96 43.36 -50.69
N GLN A 114 3.69 43.24 -50.32
CA GLN A 114 3.28 42.44 -49.16
C GLN A 114 3.70 40.97 -49.30
N ARG A 115 3.49 40.35 -50.47
CA ARG A 115 3.92 38.96 -50.74
C ARG A 115 5.43 38.79 -50.56
N GLN A 116 6.23 39.72 -51.06
CA GLN A 116 7.68 39.67 -50.96
C GLN A 116 8.15 39.79 -49.50
N GLU A 117 7.61 40.75 -48.74
CA GLU A 117 7.93 40.93 -47.32
C GLU A 117 7.55 39.68 -46.50
N LEU A 118 6.32 39.17 -46.68
CA LEU A 118 5.86 37.96 -45.99
C LEU A 118 6.68 36.71 -46.38
N ALA A 119 7.15 36.61 -47.63
CA ALA A 119 8.01 35.52 -48.06
C ALA A 119 9.37 35.51 -47.35
N VAL A 120 9.96 36.69 -47.11
CA VAL A 120 11.19 36.83 -46.31
C VAL A 120 10.95 36.38 -44.87
N LEU A 121 9.85 36.83 -44.25
CA LEU A 121 9.51 36.45 -42.87
C LEU A 121 9.27 34.94 -42.74
N ARG A 122 8.61 34.32 -43.72
CA ARG A 122 8.39 32.87 -43.75
C ARG A 122 9.69 32.08 -43.83
N ARG A 123 10.67 32.53 -44.61
CA ARG A 123 12.00 31.89 -44.66
C ARG A 123 12.68 31.95 -43.29
N ARG A 124 12.66 33.12 -42.65
CA ARG A 124 13.23 33.30 -41.31
C ARG A 124 12.52 32.43 -40.26
N GLU A 125 11.20 32.30 -40.32
CA GLU A 125 10.43 31.45 -39.41
C GLU A 125 10.83 29.97 -39.52
N LEU A 126 11.04 29.47 -40.75
CA LEU A 126 11.51 28.11 -40.99
C LEU A 126 12.92 27.90 -40.42
N GLU A 127 13.84 28.82 -40.66
CA GLU A 127 15.21 28.78 -40.11
C GLU A 127 15.22 28.73 -38.57
N VAL A 128 14.39 29.55 -37.92
CA VAL A 128 14.23 29.54 -36.45
C VAL A 128 13.67 28.19 -35.98
N GLY A 129 12.68 27.65 -36.69
CA GLY A 129 12.08 26.35 -36.39
C GLY A 129 13.05 25.17 -36.54
N ASP A 130 13.87 25.17 -37.60
CA ASP A 130 14.92 24.16 -37.83
C ASP A 130 16.01 24.24 -36.76
N ALA A 131 16.47 25.45 -36.43
CA ALA A 131 17.46 25.67 -35.39
C ALA A 131 16.95 25.20 -34.00
N GLU A 132 15.68 25.46 -33.67
CA GLU A 132 15.10 24.99 -32.42
C GLU A 132 14.99 23.46 -32.35
N ARG A 133 14.59 22.82 -33.45
CA ARG A 133 14.56 21.35 -33.55
C ARG A 133 15.95 20.75 -33.36
N ALA A 134 16.96 21.29 -34.04
CA ALA A 134 18.34 20.87 -33.92
C ALA A 134 18.87 21.05 -32.50
N TYR A 135 18.59 22.20 -31.87
CA TYR A 135 18.99 22.47 -30.48
C TYR A 135 18.37 21.47 -29.49
N LYS A 136 17.06 21.20 -29.61
CA LYS A 136 16.36 20.23 -28.77
C LYS A 136 16.89 18.80 -28.97
N ALA A 137 17.19 18.43 -30.22
CA ALA A 137 17.81 17.14 -30.53
C ALA A 137 19.19 17.02 -29.86
N ALA A 138 20.08 17.99 -30.06
CA ALA A 138 21.40 18.01 -29.45
C ALA A 138 21.33 17.97 -27.91
N ARG A 139 20.37 18.65 -27.29
CA ARG A 139 20.18 18.61 -25.83
C ARG A 139 19.78 17.21 -25.36
N ARG A 140 18.82 16.57 -26.03
CA ARG A 140 18.39 15.21 -25.71
C ARG A 140 19.54 14.21 -25.87
N ASP A 141 20.33 14.34 -26.92
CA ASP A 141 21.46 13.45 -27.18
C ASP A 141 22.53 13.60 -26.11
N ARG A 142 22.83 14.84 -25.67
CA ARG A 142 23.71 15.10 -24.53
C ARG A 142 23.18 14.50 -23.23
N GLU A 143 21.91 14.73 -22.90
CA GLU A 143 21.29 14.15 -21.70
C GLU A 143 21.28 12.62 -21.75
N GLN A 144 21.08 12.02 -22.92
CA GLN A 144 21.14 10.58 -23.10
C GLN A 144 22.55 10.04 -22.91
N ALA A 145 23.56 10.71 -23.47
CA ALA A 145 24.95 10.34 -23.28
C ALA A 145 25.37 10.43 -21.79
N LEU A 146 24.93 11.47 -21.08
CA LEU A 146 25.17 11.59 -19.64
C LEU A 146 24.51 10.46 -18.85
N ARG A 147 23.23 10.16 -19.12
CA ARG A 147 22.52 9.04 -18.47
C ARG A 147 23.18 7.69 -18.77
N GLN A 148 23.66 7.48 -19.99
CA GLN A 148 24.39 6.27 -20.37
C GLN A 148 25.73 6.19 -19.62
N ALA A 149 26.49 7.27 -19.55
CA ALA A 149 27.74 7.32 -18.80
C ALA A 149 27.53 7.07 -17.29
N GLU A 150 26.48 7.64 -16.69
CA GLU A 150 26.11 7.38 -15.29
C GLU A 150 25.67 5.92 -15.06
N TYR A 151 24.91 5.36 -16.01
CA TYR A 151 24.51 3.97 -15.98
C TYR A 151 25.72 3.04 -16.04
N GLU A 152 26.65 3.28 -16.97
CA GLU A 152 27.87 2.50 -17.12
C GLU A 152 28.80 2.65 -15.91
N ALA A 153 28.96 3.87 -15.38
CA ALA A 153 29.74 4.12 -14.17
C ALA A 153 29.17 3.39 -12.94
N SER A 154 27.83 3.27 -12.85
CA SER A 154 27.14 2.56 -11.76
C SER A 154 26.97 1.06 -11.97
N GLN A 155 27.35 0.49 -13.13
CA GLN A 155 27.29 -0.95 -13.39
C GLN A 155 27.99 -1.81 -12.32
N PRO A 156 29.28 -1.57 -11.96
CA PRO A 156 29.98 -2.43 -11.00
C PRO A 156 29.36 -2.37 -9.61
N GLN A 157 28.86 -1.21 -9.19
CA GLN A 157 28.16 -1.09 -7.91
C GLN A 157 26.84 -1.86 -7.93
N ARG A 158 26.05 -1.74 -9.00
CA ARG A 158 24.77 -2.46 -9.12
C ARG A 158 24.95 -3.97 -9.21
N SER A 159 25.98 -4.45 -9.89
CA SER A 159 26.28 -5.89 -9.93
C SER A 159 26.75 -6.42 -8.58
N ALA A 160 27.53 -5.64 -7.83
CA ALA A 160 27.91 -5.97 -6.45
C ALA A 160 26.68 -6.03 -5.52
N GLU A 161 25.81 -5.02 -5.57
CA GLU A 161 24.56 -5.00 -4.80
C GLU A 161 23.63 -6.17 -5.16
N GLU A 162 23.52 -6.52 -6.45
CA GLU A 162 22.74 -7.70 -6.86
C GLU A 162 23.32 -9.01 -6.30
N ALA A 163 24.66 -9.16 -6.34
CA ALA A 163 25.33 -10.32 -5.77
C ALA A 163 25.14 -10.41 -4.25
N GLU A 164 25.25 -9.28 -3.53
CA GLU A 164 25.01 -9.22 -2.09
C GLU A 164 23.55 -9.56 -1.73
N ASN A 165 22.60 -9.03 -2.49
CA ASN A 165 21.18 -9.32 -2.30
C ASN A 165 20.87 -10.80 -2.53
N ARG A 166 21.47 -11.40 -3.56
CA ARG A 166 21.34 -12.85 -3.85
C ARG A 166 21.92 -13.69 -2.72
N ALA A 167 23.14 -13.38 -2.27
CA ALA A 167 23.77 -14.06 -1.15
C ALA A 167 22.96 -13.89 0.16
N ALA A 168 22.40 -12.70 0.41
CA ALA A 168 21.56 -12.45 1.57
C ALA A 168 20.24 -13.24 1.52
N PHE A 169 19.64 -13.37 0.33
CA PHE A 169 18.45 -14.19 0.14
C PHE A 169 18.76 -15.67 0.43
N GLU A 170 19.85 -16.21 -0.12
CA GLU A 170 20.27 -17.59 0.11
C GLU A 170 20.56 -17.88 1.58
N ARG A 171 21.27 -16.98 2.28
CA ARG A 171 21.50 -17.11 3.74
C ARG A 171 20.19 -17.15 4.52
N LYS A 172 19.23 -16.27 4.19
CA LYS A 172 17.90 -16.28 4.83
C LYS A 172 17.14 -17.57 4.55
N GLN A 173 17.21 -18.12 3.35
CA GLN A 173 16.60 -19.41 3.03
C GLN A 173 17.18 -20.53 3.88
N GLN A 174 18.51 -20.61 3.98
CA GLN A 174 19.19 -21.60 4.82
C GLN A 174 18.83 -21.44 6.31
N GLU A 175 18.79 -20.20 6.81
CA GLU A 175 18.42 -19.92 8.19
C GLU A 175 16.97 -20.33 8.49
N GLN A 176 16.03 -20.11 7.56
CA GLN A 176 14.65 -20.57 7.72
C GLN A 176 14.57 -22.09 7.77
N GLN A 177 15.31 -22.79 6.90
CA GLN A 177 15.38 -24.25 6.90
C GLN A 177 15.94 -24.79 8.22
N LEU A 178 17.00 -24.17 8.76
CA LEU A 178 17.56 -24.54 10.05
C LEU A 178 16.56 -24.30 11.19
N ARG A 179 15.91 -23.14 11.22
CA ARG A 179 14.86 -22.83 12.22
C ARG A 179 13.68 -23.79 12.12
N GLU A 180 13.30 -24.21 10.92
CA GLU A 180 12.26 -25.22 10.71
C GLU A 180 12.69 -26.59 11.22
N ALA A 181 13.91 -27.02 10.90
CA ALA A 181 14.47 -28.27 11.40
C ALA A 181 14.55 -28.27 12.93
N GLU A 182 15.00 -27.18 13.56
CA GLU A 182 15.02 -27.02 15.02
C GLU A 182 13.61 -27.08 15.61
N ARG A 183 12.63 -26.38 15.02
CA ARG A 183 11.24 -26.41 15.47
C ARG A 183 10.64 -27.81 15.39
N GLN A 184 10.95 -28.55 14.32
CA GLN A 184 10.52 -29.94 14.15
C GLN A 184 11.19 -30.87 15.16
N ALA A 185 12.50 -30.72 15.38
CA ALA A 185 13.26 -31.48 16.37
C ALA A 185 12.74 -31.26 17.81
N GLN A 186 12.35 -30.03 18.15
CA GLN A 186 11.76 -29.68 19.45
C GLN A 186 10.25 -29.96 19.55
N ALA A 187 9.58 -30.34 18.46
CA ALA A 187 8.15 -30.65 18.47
C ALA A 187 7.74 -31.74 19.49
N PRO A 188 8.42 -32.90 19.58
CA PRO A 188 8.06 -33.93 20.57
C PRO A 188 8.24 -33.44 22.01
N GLU A 189 9.32 -32.73 22.31
CA GLU A 189 9.55 -32.18 23.65
C GLU A 189 8.50 -31.13 24.01
N ARG A 190 8.15 -30.22 23.08
CA ARG A 190 7.05 -29.26 23.27
C ARG A 190 5.71 -29.94 23.49
N ALA A 191 5.42 -31.03 22.76
CA ALA A 191 4.20 -31.81 22.95
C ALA A 191 4.16 -32.50 24.33
N ALA A 192 5.29 -33.08 24.77
CA ALA A 192 5.41 -33.68 26.09
C ALA A 192 5.24 -32.65 27.22
N ASN A 193 5.87 -31.48 27.09
CA ASN A 193 5.74 -30.37 28.03
C ASN A 193 4.30 -29.84 28.09
N ALA A 194 3.63 -29.71 26.93
CA ALA A 194 2.23 -29.33 26.87
C ALA A 194 1.32 -30.37 27.56
N ALA A 195 1.54 -31.67 27.30
CA ALA A 195 0.78 -32.73 27.95
C ALA A 195 0.98 -32.73 29.48
N ALA A 196 2.23 -32.58 29.95
CA ALA A 196 2.54 -32.48 31.37
C ALA A 196 1.89 -31.26 32.04
N TYR A 197 1.83 -30.12 31.34
CA TYR A 197 1.16 -28.92 31.83
C TYR A 197 -0.36 -29.12 31.94
N GLN A 198 -0.98 -29.75 30.93
CA GLN A 198 -2.42 -30.07 30.95
C GLN A 198 -2.78 -31.02 32.10
N GLN A 199 -1.94 -32.03 32.37
CA GLN A 199 -2.13 -32.91 33.53
C GLN A 199 -2.09 -32.13 34.84
N LYS A 200 -1.10 -31.23 35.02
CA LYS A 200 -1.03 -30.38 36.22
C LYS A 200 -2.26 -29.50 36.40
N GLN A 201 -2.82 -28.97 35.30
CA GLN A 201 -4.06 -28.20 35.35
C GLN A 201 -5.25 -29.07 35.78
N ALA A 202 -5.40 -30.26 35.20
CA ALA A 202 -6.47 -31.20 35.57
C ALA A 202 -6.36 -31.63 37.04
N ASP A 203 -5.15 -31.92 37.52
CA ASP A 203 -4.91 -32.27 38.93
C ASP A 203 -5.25 -31.11 39.87
N TYR A 204 -4.87 -29.88 39.50
CA TYR A 204 -5.21 -28.69 40.28
C TYR A 204 -6.73 -28.48 40.34
N GLU A 205 -7.42 -28.59 39.21
CA GLU A 205 -8.88 -28.49 39.17
C GLU A 205 -9.56 -29.58 39.98
N ALA A 206 -9.08 -30.83 39.93
CA ALA A 206 -9.60 -31.94 40.71
C ALA A 206 -9.44 -31.68 42.22
N ARG A 207 -8.26 -31.22 42.66
CA ARG A 207 -8.02 -30.83 44.05
C ARG A 207 -8.93 -29.70 44.51
N MET A 208 -9.17 -28.71 43.64
CA MET A 208 -10.07 -27.60 43.95
C MET A 208 -11.53 -28.06 44.05
N ARG A 209 -11.98 -29.01 43.21
CA ARG A 209 -13.31 -29.61 43.30
C ARG A 209 -13.47 -30.41 44.59
N GLU A 210 -12.51 -31.28 44.90
CA GLU A 210 -12.50 -32.09 46.11
C GLU A 210 -12.51 -31.20 47.37
N ALA A 211 -11.73 -30.12 47.39
CA ALA A 211 -11.72 -29.17 48.49
C ALA A 211 -13.08 -28.46 48.67
N ARG A 212 -13.76 -28.12 47.57
CA ARG A 212 -15.12 -27.53 47.60
C ARG A 212 -16.16 -28.53 48.11
N GLU A 213 -16.09 -29.78 47.66
CA GLU A 213 -16.99 -30.85 48.10
C GLU A 213 -16.83 -31.12 49.60
N LYS A 214 -15.59 -31.34 50.06
CA LYS A 214 -15.28 -31.49 51.50
C LYS A 214 -15.73 -30.27 52.30
N GLY A 215 -15.53 -29.07 51.78
CA GLY A 215 -16.01 -27.83 52.40
C GLY A 215 -17.54 -27.77 52.49
N ALA A 216 -18.24 -28.20 51.45
CA ALA A 216 -19.70 -28.26 51.41
C ALA A 216 -20.26 -29.34 52.34
N GLU A 217 -19.67 -30.53 52.38
CA GLU A 217 -20.02 -31.60 53.32
C GLU A 217 -19.84 -31.16 54.77
N GLN A 218 -18.69 -30.58 55.11
CA GLN A 218 -18.47 -30.02 56.44
C GLN A 218 -19.46 -28.90 56.76
N ALA A 219 -19.83 -28.05 55.79
CA ALA A 219 -20.86 -27.05 55.99
C ALA A 219 -22.25 -27.66 56.26
N ARG A 220 -22.62 -28.75 55.55
CA ARG A 220 -23.85 -29.51 55.81
C ARG A 220 -23.84 -30.15 57.19
N GLN A 221 -22.75 -30.83 57.56
CA GLN A 221 -22.60 -31.42 58.89
C GLN A 221 -22.67 -30.35 60.00
N ARG A 222 -22.04 -29.19 59.81
CA ARG A 222 -22.16 -28.06 60.75
C ARG A 222 -23.62 -27.60 60.86
N ALA A 223 -24.32 -27.44 59.74
CA ALA A 223 -25.73 -27.04 59.75
C ALA A 223 -26.64 -28.07 60.44
N GLU A 224 -26.42 -29.37 60.22
CA GLU A 224 -27.14 -30.45 60.90
C GLU A 224 -26.85 -30.49 62.40
N ASN A 225 -25.58 -30.35 62.80
CA ASN A 225 -25.18 -30.28 64.20
C ASN A 225 -25.82 -29.09 64.91
N VAL A 226 -25.88 -27.92 64.26
CA VAL A 226 -26.59 -26.73 64.78
C VAL A 226 -28.09 -27.04 64.94
N ARG A 227 -28.75 -27.61 63.92
CA ARG A 227 -30.18 -27.99 64.01
C ARG A 227 -30.44 -28.96 65.14
N ASN A 228 -29.59 -29.97 65.31
CA ASN A 228 -29.69 -30.97 66.38
C ASN A 228 -29.49 -30.32 67.76
N TYR A 229 -28.53 -29.40 67.89
CA TYR A 229 -28.29 -28.65 69.12
C TYR A 229 -29.50 -27.77 69.49
N GLU A 230 -30.05 -27.04 68.52
CA GLU A 230 -31.25 -26.24 68.72
C GLU A 230 -32.49 -27.09 69.07
N ALA A 231 -32.64 -28.27 68.47
CA ALA A 231 -33.72 -29.20 68.81
C ALA A 231 -33.59 -29.70 70.26
N LYS A 232 -32.39 -30.09 70.70
CA LYS A 232 -32.11 -30.48 72.09
C LYS A 232 -32.38 -29.34 73.08
N GLN A 233 -32.02 -28.11 72.72
CA GLN A 233 -32.32 -26.90 73.50
C GLN A 233 -33.83 -26.71 73.70
N ARG A 234 -34.62 -26.81 72.61
CA ARG A 234 -36.09 -26.72 72.69
C ARG A 234 -36.71 -27.84 73.52
N GLU A 235 -36.26 -29.07 73.33
CA GLU A 235 -36.75 -30.23 74.07
C GLU A 235 -36.40 -30.16 75.57
N ALA A 236 -35.19 -29.67 75.92
CA ALA A 236 -34.82 -29.41 77.30
C ALA A 236 -35.72 -28.34 77.94
N GLN A 237 -36.02 -27.24 77.24
CA GLN A 237 -36.96 -26.22 77.71
C GLN A 237 -38.39 -26.78 77.87
N GLN A 238 -38.86 -27.63 76.95
CA GLN A 238 -40.17 -28.28 77.07
C GLN A 238 -40.22 -29.22 78.28
N ARG A 239 -39.21 -30.06 78.50
CA ARG A 239 -39.12 -30.93 79.69
C ARG A 239 -39.12 -30.12 80.98
N GLN A 240 -38.41 -28.99 81.03
CA GLN A 240 -38.42 -28.11 82.20
C GLN A 240 -39.84 -27.60 82.48
N ARG A 241 -40.54 -27.10 81.46
CA ARG A 241 -41.93 -26.65 81.57
C ARG A 241 -42.87 -27.77 82.02
N GLU A 242 -42.73 -28.97 81.45
CA GLU A 242 -43.56 -30.12 81.82
C GLU A 242 -43.32 -30.56 83.28
N VAL A 243 -42.07 -30.55 83.76
CA VAL A 243 -41.75 -30.84 85.16
C VAL A 243 -42.32 -29.76 86.09
N GLU A 244 -42.21 -28.48 85.71
CA GLU A 244 -42.81 -27.38 86.45
C GLU A 244 -44.33 -27.47 86.49
N GLU A 245 -44.98 -27.79 85.38
CA GLU A 245 -46.43 -28.06 85.32
C GLU A 245 -46.81 -29.27 86.18
N ARG A 246 -46.03 -30.36 86.14
CA ARG A 246 -46.26 -31.53 87.00
C ARG A 246 -46.11 -31.17 88.48
N ARG A 247 -45.14 -30.33 88.85
CA ARG A 247 -44.97 -29.81 90.22
C ARG A 247 -46.10 -28.87 90.61
N ALA A 248 -46.57 -28.02 89.70
CA ALA A 248 -47.70 -27.12 89.93
C ALA A 248 -49.00 -27.92 90.12
N LYS A 249 -49.28 -28.90 89.25
CA LYS A 249 -50.42 -29.83 89.40
C LYS A 249 -50.33 -30.65 90.68
N ALA A 250 -49.14 -31.06 91.11
CA ALA A 250 -48.95 -31.73 92.41
C ALA A 250 -49.28 -30.79 93.59
N LYS A 251 -48.82 -29.54 93.56
CA LYS A 251 -49.17 -28.51 94.57
C LYS A 251 -50.65 -28.16 94.55
N GLU A 252 -51.27 -28.08 93.37
CA GLU A 252 -52.70 -27.82 93.23
C GLU A 252 -53.51 -28.97 93.82
N ARG A 253 -53.12 -30.23 93.55
CA ARG A 253 -53.68 -31.44 94.20
C ARG A 253 -53.47 -31.45 95.72
N GLU A 254 -52.37 -30.90 96.24
CA GLU A 254 -52.17 -30.70 97.68
C GLU A 254 -53.04 -29.57 98.26
N SER A 255 -53.31 -28.50 97.50
CA SER A 255 -54.12 -27.35 97.95
C SER A 255 -55.63 -27.53 97.76
N SER A 256 -56.07 -28.36 96.82
CA SER A 256 -57.49 -28.62 96.52
C SER A 256 -58.14 -29.67 97.43
N GLY A 257 -57.42 -30.21 98.42
CA GLY A 257 -57.99 -31.11 99.42
C GLY A 257 -58.52 -32.44 98.86
N GLU A 258 -58.04 -32.90 97.69
CA GLU A 258 -58.44 -34.19 97.13
C GLU A 258 -57.55 -35.29 97.73
N SER A 259 -57.99 -35.85 98.85
CA SER A 259 -57.44 -37.09 99.40
C SER A 259 -57.64 -38.24 98.39
N ALA A 260 -56.56 -38.83 97.90
CA ALA A 260 -56.59 -40.17 97.32
C ALA A 260 -55.48 -41.02 97.96
N PRO A 261 -55.75 -42.30 98.25
CA PRO A 261 -55.26 -43.00 99.44
C PRO A 261 -53.80 -43.39 99.34
N ARG A 262 -53.18 -43.58 100.52
CA ARG A 262 -51.93 -44.35 100.68
C ARG A 262 -52.08 -45.72 100.01
N PRO A 263 -51.02 -46.21 99.36
CA PRO A 263 -50.69 -47.61 99.41
C PRO A 263 -49.30 -47.74 100.05
N PHE A 264 -49.26 -47.67 101.38
CA PHE A 264 -48.31 -48.51 102.10
C PHE A 264 -49.06 -49.80 102.42
N GLY A 265 -48.50 -50.92 101.98
CA GLY A 265 -48.91 -52.25 102.40
C GLY A 265 -47.69 -53.17 102.34
N PHE A 266 -47.04 -53.34 103.51
CA PHE A 266 -46.02 -54.33 103.86
C PHE A 266 -44.63 -54.22 103.20
#